data_AF-A0AB36T4H7-F1
#
_entry.id   AF-A0AB36T4H7-F1
#
_cell.length_a   1.000
_cell.length_b   1.000
_cell.length_c   1.000
_cell.angle_alpha   90.00
_cell.angle_beta   90.00
_cell.angle_gamma   90.00
#
_symmetry.space_group_name_H-M   'P 1'
#
loop_
_entity.id
_entity.type
_entity.pdbx_description
1 polymer ?
#
loop_
_entity_poly.entity_id
_entity_poly.type
_entity_poly.pdbx_seq_one_letter_code
_entity_poly.pdbx_strand_id
1 'polypeptide(L)'
;MNQIAWGKKRNILFFVLGIVNMCAMVSLVYNIGDMLKENSFGVYTKPTLVILMVMFTFVFVYSVFQPLSRPSMVYIVELQEIENELDLLSISHSSLEERSEKLFKHHHLELKRYYDENLKQSSWIFIVGIACILIGFAIIGVTMYFLIANSSNELENKIIVASVGAIGAILSNFIAVIYLKMHSEAVKSLTEFHNRFVNTHHFYFSNFLLSKIQNEDKREDAFIELALKINGISPKAPAQGEESK
;
A
#
# COMPACT_ATOMS: atom_id res chain seq x y z
N MET A 1 18.85 -14.13 1.12
CA MET A 1 19.03 -12.66 1.21
C MET A 1 19.32 -11.95 -0.13
N ASN A 2 20.09 -12.50 -1.07
CA ASN A 2 20.49 -11.79 -2.30
C ASN A 2 19.37 -11.54 -3.36
N GLN A 3 18.35 -12.40 -3.46
CA GLN A 3 17.30 -12.24 -4.48
C GLN A 3 16.33 -11.08 -4.20
N ILE A 4 16.05 -10.78 -2.92
CA ILE A 4 15.15 -9.69 -2.51
C ILE A 4 15.79 -8.33 -2.79
N ALA A 5 17.09 -8.17 -2.48
CA ALA A 5 17.84 -6.96 -2.78
C ALA A 5 17.95 -6.70 -4.29
N TRP A 6 18.10 -7.76 -5.09
CA TRP A 6 18.14 -7.68 -6.55
C TRP A 6 16.78 -7.27 -7.15
N GLY A 7 15.68 -7.81 -6.65
CA GLY A 7 14.32 -7.40 -7.05
C GLY A 7 14.04 -5.92 -6.77
N LYS A 8 14.40 -5.44 -5.56
CA LYS A 8 14.25 -4.02 -5.18
C LYS A 8 15.09 -3.09 -6.05
N LYS A 9 16.37 -3.41 -6.29
CA LYS A 9 17.25 -2.63 -7.17
C LYS A 9 16.75 -2.60 -8.62
N ARG A 10 16.17 -3.69 -9.11
CA ARG A 10 15.62 -3.78 -10.47
C ARG A 10 14.35 -2.94 -10.64
N ASN A 11 13.47 -2.89 -9.63
CA ASN A 11 12.28 -2.02 -9.69
C ASN A 11 12.66 -0.53 -9.70
N ILE A 12 13.68 -0.16 -8.92
CA ILE A 12 14.24 1.20 -8.97
C ILE A 12 14.80 1.50 -10.36
N LEU A 13 15.51 0.55 -10.99
CA LEU A 13 16.03 0.70 -12.34
C LEU A 13 14.91 0.92 -13.39
N PHE A 14 13.83 0.13 -13.35
CA PHE A 14 12.67 0.30 -14.24
C PHE A 14 11.95 1.63 -14.01
N PHE A 15 11.85 2.09 -12.75
CA PHE A 15 11.27 3.39 -12.43
C PHE A 15 12.11 4.54 -12.99
N VAL A 16 13.44 4.48 -12.85
CA VAL A 16 14.38 5.44 -13.44
C VAL A 16 14.30 5.43 -14.97
N LEU A 17 14.25 4.24 -15.59
CA LEU A 17 14.06 4.08 -17.04
C LEU A 17 12.73 4.69 -17.50
N GLY A 18 11.66 4.54 -16.72
CA GLY A 18 10.36 5.18 -16.98
C GLY A 18 10.43 6.71 -16.97
N ILE A 19 11.11 7.29 -15.97
CA ILE A 19 11.31 8.75 -15.89
C ILE A 19 12.14 9.26 -17.08
N VAL A 20 13.25 8.58 -17.39
CA VAL A 20 14.11 8.93 -18.53
C VAL A 20 13.35 8.86 -19.84
N ASN A 21 12.51 7.83 -20.02
CA ASN A 21 11.64 7.71 -21.19
C ASN A 21 10.61 8.86 -21.26
N MET A 22 9.99 9.23 -20.13
CA MET A 22 9.05 10.36 -20.07
C MET A 22 9.74 11.67 -20.50
N CYS A 23 10.93 11.96 -19.98
CA CYS A 23 11.72 13.13 -20.38
C CYS A 23 12.09 13.11 -21.87
N ALA A 24 12.50 11.96 -22.40
CA ALA A 24 12.80 11.79 -23.82
C ALA A 24 11.56 12.03 -24.68
N MET A 25 10.39 11.54 -24.26
CA MET A 25 9.12 11.70 -24.97
C MET A 25 8.68 13.17 -25.00
N VAL A 26 8.80 13.90 -23.88
CA VAL A 26 8.52 15.35 -23.82
C VAL A 26 9.45 16.14 -24.74
N SER A 27 10.75 15.81 -24.73
CA SER A 27 11.72 16.43 -25.64
C SER A 27 11.36 16.18 -27.12
N LEU A 28 10.90 14.98 -27.43
CA LEU A 28 10.47 14.62 -28.79
C LEU A 28 9.24 15.38 -29.24
N VAL A 29 8.25 15.54 -28.36
CA VAL A 29 7.04 16.33 -28.63
C VAL A 29 7.38 17.80 -28.82
N TYR A 30 8.31 18.34 -28.04
CA TYR A 30 8.76 19.73 -28.19
C TYR A 30 9.44 19.98 -29.54
N ASN A 31 10.30 19.06 -29.98
CA ASN A 31 11.06 19.19 -31.23
C ASN A 31 10.30 18.70 -32.49
N ILE A 32 9.11 18.12 -32.34
CA ILE A 32 8.30 17.60 -33.45
C ILE A 32 7.94 18.70 -34.46
N GLY A 33 7.68 19.92 -33.98
CA GLY A 33 7.30 21.05 -34.82
C GLY A 33 8.43 21.49 -35.75
N ASP A 34 9.67 21.50 -35.24
CA ASP A 34 10.85 21.87 -36.03
C ASP A 34 11.25 20.73 -36.98
N MET A 35 11.21 19.47 -36.53
CA MET A 35 11.50 18.31 -37.38
C MET A 35 10.50 18.10 -38.52
N LEU A 36 9.23 18.53 -38.36
CA LEU A 36 8.24 18.51 -39.44
C LEU A 36 8.47 19.64 -40.47
N LYS A 37 9.12 20.73 -40.05
CA LYS A 37 9.37 21.92 -40.87
C LYS A 37 10.68 21.80 -41.63
N GLU A 38 11.71 21.28 -40.97
CA GLU A 38 12.99 20.91 -41.53
C GLU A 38 12.84 19.55 -42.20
N ASN A 39 12.41 19.56 -43.47
CA ASN A 39 11.99 18.38 -44.25
C ASN A 39 13.17 17.45 -44.64
N SER A 40 14.07 17.16 -43.69
CA SER A 40 15.39 16.56 -43.90
C SER A 40 15.33 15.14 -44.51
N PHE A 41 14.21 14.42 -44.35
CA PHE A 41 13.99 13.06 -44.88
C PHE A 41 12.75 12.91 -45.80
N GLY A 42 12.10 14.00 -46.20
CA GLY A 42 10.94 13.97 -47.11
C GLY A 42 9.71 13.22 -46.55
N VAL A 43 8.94 12.56 -47.43
CA VAL A 43 7.63 11.91 -47.16
C VAL A 43 7.66 10.89 -46.00
N TYR A 44 8.82 10.35 -45.67
CA TYR A 44 9.01 9.32 -44.63
C TYR A 44 9.16 9.88 -43.20
N THR A 45 9.29 11.19 -43.03
CA THR A 45 9.41 11.84 -41.69
C THR A 45 8.19 11.64 -40.81
N LYS A 46 6.98 11.76 -41.36
CA LYS A 46 5.73 11.59 -40.61
C LYS A 46 5.51 10.16 -40.09
N PRO A 47 5.60 9.11 -40.93
CA PRO A 47 5.40 7.74 -40.43
C PRO A 47 6.49 7.30 -39.45
N THR A 48 7.74 7.74 -39.63
CA THR A 48 8.84 7.41 -38.71
C THR A 48 8.63 8.01 -37.32
N LEU A 49 8.18 9.26 -37.23
CA LEU A 49 7.84 9.91 -35.95
C LEU A 49 6.67 9.22 -35.22
N VAL A 50 5.65 8.80 -35.96
CA VAL A 50 4.51 8.05 -35.38
C VAL A 50 4.95 6.70 -34.82
N ILE A 51 5.78 5.95 -35.56
CA ILE A 51 6.33 4.67 -35.08
C ILE A 51 7.16 4.88 -33.81
N LEU A 52 7.96 5.93 -33.78
CA LEU A 52 8.80 6.27 -32.62
C LEU A 52 7.95 6.61 -31.38
N MET A 53 6.88 7.39 -31.54
CA MET A 53 5.90 7.68 -30.47
C MET A 53 5.24 6.40 -29.92
N VAL A 54 4.83 5.50 -30.80
CA VAL A 54 4.24 4.20 -30.41
C VAL A 54 5.26 3.34 -29.65
N MET A 55 6.52 3.34 -30.07
CA MET A 55 7.58 2.63 -29.34
C MET A 55 7.84 3.21 -27.95
N PHE A 56 7.91 4.55 -27.81
CA PHE A 56 8.11 5.19 -26.50
C PHE A 56 6.95 4.92 -25.55
N THR A 57 5.72 5.03 -26.02
CA THR A 57 4.51 4.71 -25.23
C THR A 57 4.49 3.23 -24.82
N PHE A 58 4.85 2.31 -25.71
CA PHE A 58 4.95 0.89 -25.37
C PHE A 58 6.01 0.62 -24.30
N VAL A 59 7.21 1.21 -24.40
CA VAL A 59 8.27 1.06 -23.40
C VAL A 59 7.88 1.70 -22.06
N PHE A 60 7.17 2.83 -22.09
CA PHE A 60 6.64 3.47 -20.88
C PHE A 60 5.63 2.57 -20.17
N VAL A 61 4.64 2.04 -20.91
CA VAL A 61 3.69 1.05 -20.40
C VAL A 61 4.43 -0.16 -19.84
N TYR A 62 5.35 -0.75 -20.59
CA TYR A 62 6.12 -1.90 -20.12
C TYR A 62 6.87 -1.60 -18.82
N SER A 63 7.52 -0.44 -18.70
CA SER A 63 8.30 -0.05 -17.51
C SER A 63 7.42 0.19 -16.28
N VAL A 64 6.18 0.65 -16.46
CA VAL A 64 5.19 0.82 -15.38
C VAL A 64 4.55 -0.52 -14.98
N PHE A 65 4.27 -1.40 -15.95
CA PHE A 65 3.61 -2.68 -15.69
C PHE A 65 4.56 -3.77 -15.18
N GLN A 66 5.84 -3.79 -15.56
CA GLN A 66 6.85 -4.76 -15.09
C GLN A 66 6.94 -4.86 -13.54
N PRO A 67 7.04 -3.74 -12.79
CA PRO A 67 7.09 -3.79 -11.33
C PRO A 67 5.74 -4.21 -10.71
N LEU A 68 4.62 -4.07 -11.43
CA LEU A 68 3.30 -4.57 -11.00
C LEU A 68 3.17 -6.09 -11.20
N SER A 69 3.70 -6.65 -12.28
CA SER A 69 3.46 -8.05 -12.67
C SER A 69 4.44 -9.07 -12.09
N ARG A 70 5.35 -8.70 -11.17
CA ARG A 70 6.33 -9.63 -10.57
C ARG A 70 5.97 -9.96 -9.12
N PRO A 71 5.32 -11.11 -8.88
CA PRO A 71 4.97 -11.56 -7.54
C PRO A 71 6.12 -12.38 -6.95
N SER A 72 7.31 -11.79 -6.76
CA SER A 72 8.40 -12.53 -6.06
C SER A 72 8.04 -12.90 -4.61
N MET A 73 6.87 -12.45 -4.14
CA MET A 73 6.28 -12.80 -2.87
C MET A 73 5.60 -14.18 -2.87
N VAL A 74 5.16 -14.70 -4.03
CA VAL A 74 4.34 -15.93 -4.09
C VAL A 74 5.06 -17.13 -3.50
N TYR A 75 6.30 -17.39 -3.91
CA TYR A 75 7.05 -18.54 -3.38
C TYR A 75 7.39 -18.43 -1.89
N ILE A 76 7.58 -17.20 -1.37
CA ILE A 76 7.84 -17.00 0.06
C ILE A 76 6.55 -17.19 0.88
N VAL A 77 5.42 -16.76 0.33
CA VAL A 77 4.10 -16.94 0.94
C VAL A 77 3.70 -18.42 0.94
N GLU A 78 3.89 -19.13 -0.17
CA GLU A 78 3.62 -20.57 -0.29
C GLU A 78 4.49 -21.39 0.68
N LEU A 79 5.79 -21.11 0.75
CA LEU A 79 6.68 -21.76 1.73
C LEU A 79 6.22 -21.54 3.17
N GLN A 80 5.83 -20.30 3.48
CA GLN A 80 5.38 -19.96 4.82
C GLN A 80 4.01 -20.56 5.15
N GLU A 81 3.12 -20.71 4.17
CA GLU A 81 1.83 -21.37 4.32
C GLU A 81 1.97 -22.88 4.57
N ILE A 82 2.86 -23.53 3.82
CA ILE A 82 3.22 -24.94 4.01
C ILE A 82 3.85 -25.17 5.39
N GLU A 83 4.76 -24.28 5.82
CA GLU A 83 5.35 -24.35 7.15
C GLU A 83 4.30 -24.17 8.25
N ASN A 84 3.34 -23.25 8.05
CA ASN A 84 2.23 -23.02 8.97
C ASN A 84 1.27 -24.23 9.08
N GLU A 85 0.96 -24.86 7.94
CA GLU A 85 0.12 -26.07 7.88
C GLU A 85 0.80 -27.26 8.58
N LEU A 86 2.12 -27.41 8.37
CA LEU A 86 2.92 -28.42 9.05
C LEU A 86 2.96 -28.18 10.56
N ASP A 87 3.11 -26.93 10.99
CA ASP A 87 3.11 -26.58 12.41
C ASP A 87 1.74 -26.84 13.05
N LEU A 88 0.62 -26.52 12.36
CA LEU A 88 -0.74 -26.82 12.80
C LEU A 88 -1.01 -28.33 12.95
N LEU A 89 -0.52 -29.15 12.01
CA LEU A 89 -0.64 -30.61 12.07
C LEU A 89 0.16 -31.21 13.25
N SER A 90 1.25 -30.55 13.65
CA SER A 90 2.08 -31.01 14.77
C SER A 90 1.50 -30.68 16.16
N ILE A 91 0.47 -29.82 16.24
CA ILE A 91 -0.11 -29.36 17.50
C ILE A 91 -0.73 -30.50 18.31
N SER A 92 -1.39 -31.46 17.67
CA SER A 92 -2.11 -32.56 18.34
C SER A 92 -1.22 -33.51 19.15
N HIS A 93 0.08 -33.54 18.84
CA HIS A 93 1.06 -34.45 19.44
C HIS A 93 2.07 -33.75 20.38
N SER A 94 1.91 -32.44 20.57
CA SER A 94 2.88 -31.59 21.29
C SER A 94 2.50 -31.33 22.75
N SER A 95 3.48 -30.93 23.58
CA SER A 95 3.23 -30.50 24.95
C SER A 95 2.35 -29.23 25.00
N LEU A 96 1.65 -29.01 26.12
CA LEU A 96 0.75 -27.85 26.27
C LEU A 96 1.50 -26.51 26.10
N GLU A 97 2.75 -26.43 26.56
CA GLU A 97 3.66 -25.30 26.34
C GLU A 97 3.95 -25.11 24.84
N GLU A 98 4.43 -26.16 24.17
CA GLU A 98 4.80 -26.10 22.75
C GLU A 98 3.60 -25.77 21.85
N ARG A 99 2.42 -26.30 22.16
CA ARG A 99 1.15 -25.96 21.50
C ARG A 99 0.82 -24.48 21.63
N SER A 100 0.92 -23.93 22.83
CA SER A 100 0.63 -22.52 23.08
C SER A 100 1.64 -21.58 22.40
N GLU A 101 2.91 -22.01 22.31
CA GLU A 101 3.97 -21.28 21.62
C GLU A 101 3.75 -21.25 20.10
N LYS A 102 3.43 -22.40 19.49
CA LYS A 102 3.10 -22.51 18.06
C LYS A 102 1.92 -21.62 17.71
N LEU A 103 0.86 -21.66 18.53
CA LEU A 103 -0.34 -20.84 18.33
C LEU A 103 -0.04 -19.33 18.42
N PHE A 104 0.83 -18.92 19.36
CA PHE A 104 1.28 -17.54 19.48
C PHE A 104 2.12 -17.08 18.27
N LYS A 105 3.09 -17.90 17.83
CA LYS A 105 3.93 -17.60 16.66
C LYS A 105 3.11 -17.51 15.38
N HIS A 106 2.20 -18.46 15.16
CA HIS A 106 1.27 -18.47 14.04
C HIS A 106 0.48 -17.17 13.96
N HIS A 107 -0.20 -16.80 15.05
CA HIS A 107 -0.97 -15.56 15.10
C HIS A 107 -0.10 -14.32 14.87
N HIS A 108 1.10 -14.27 15.45
CA HIS A 108 2.03 -13.15 15.23
C HIS A 108 2.47 -13.02 13.76
N LEU A 109 2.75 -14.16 13.09
CA LEU A 109 3.20 -14.19 11.70
C LEU A 109 2.08 -13.83 10.71
N GLU A 110 0.90 -14.43 10.85
CA GLU A 110 -0.26 -14.08 10.02
C GLU A 110 -0.55 -12.59 10.09
N LEU A 111 -0.46 -12.03 11.29
CA LEU A 111 -0.82 -10.65 11.45
C LEU A 111 0.22 -9.66 10.98
N LYS A 112 1.51 -9.99 11.16
CA LYS A 112 2.58 -9.24 10.52
C LYS A 112 2.39 -9.21 9.01
N ARG A 113 1.99 -10.33 8.39
CA ARG A 113 1.67 -10.40 6.95
C ARG A 113 0.52 -9.47 6.58
N TYR A 114 -0.60 -9.51 7.29
CA TYR A 114 -1.73 -8.60 7.04
C TYR A 114 -1.34 -7.13 7.17
N TYR A 115 -0.49 -6.80 8.14
CA TYR A 115 0.00 -5.44 8.34
C TYR A 115 0.93 -5.00 7.21
N ASP A 116 1.89 -5.86 6.82
CA ASP A 116 2.83 -5.60 5.73
C ASP A 116 2.11 -5.47 4.37
N GLU A 117 1.07 -6.27 4.12
CA GLU A 117 0.23 -6.18 2.92
C GLU A 117 -0.56 -4.86 2.88
N ASN A 118 -1.21 -4.49 3.99
CA ASN A 118 -1.92 -3.21 4.09
C ASN A 118 -0.96 -2.02 3.92
N LEU A 119 0.22 -2.07 4.54
CA LEU A 119 1.25 -1.04 4.37
C LEU A 119 1.73 -0.94 2.94
N LYS A 120 1.94 -2.07 2.26
CA LYS A 120 2.38 -2.11 0.85
C LYS A 120 1.32 -1.53 -0.07
N GLN A 121 0.05 -1.89 0.14
CA GLN A 121 -1.08 -1.34 -0.63
C GLN A 121 -1.23 0.17 -0.40
N SER A 122 -1.11 0.62 0.85
CA SER A 122 -1.17 2.05 1.22
C SER A 122 0.00 2.85 0.64
N SER A 123 1.21 2.28 0.65
CA SER A 123 2.40 2.89 0.04
C SER A 123 2.26 3.06 -1.48
N TRP A 124 1.53 2.16 -2.17
CA TRP A 124 1.31 2.30 -3.61
C TRP A 124 0.33 3.43 -3.92
N ILE A 125 -0.75 3.55 -3.14
CA ILE A 125 -1.70 4.67 -3.24
C ILE A 125 -0.99 6.01 -3.00
N PHE A 126 -0.04 6.06 -2.08
CA PHE A 126 0.78 7.25 -1.82
C PHE A 126 1.63 7.67 -3.04
N ILE A 127 2.28 6.71 -3.70
CA ILE A 127 3.08 6.97 -4.92
C ILE A 127 2.18 7.48 -6.06
N VAL A 128 1.01 6.86 -6.24
CA VAL A 128 0.00 7.31 -7.22
C VAL A 128 -0.47 8.73 -6.90
N GLY A 129 -0.68 9.05 -5.61
CA GLY A 129 -1.03 10.39 -5.14
C GLY A 129 0.02 11.44 -5.52
N ILE A 130 1.31 11.15 -5.28
CA ILE A 130 2.42 12.05 -5.68
C ILE A 130 2.45 12.24 -7.20
N ALA A 131 2.28 11.17 -7.98
CA ALA A 131 2.26 11.27 -9.43
C ALA A 131 1.10 12.16 -9.93
N CYS A 132 -0.09 12.03 -9.37
CA CYS A 132 -1.23 12.90 -9.68
C CYS A 132 -0.96 14.37 -9.36
N ILE A 133 -0.31 14.67 -8.23
CA ILE A 133 0.07 16.05 -7.88
C ILE A 133 1.04 16.61 -8.93
N LEU A 134 2.08 15.86 -9.30
CA LEU A 134 3.06 16.27 -10.31
C LEU A 134 2.40 16.51 -11.68
N ILE A 135 1.49 15.63 -12.10
CA ILE A 135 0.72 15.80 -13.34
C ILE A 135 -0.16 17.06 -13.26
N GLY A 136 -0.82 17.29 -12.13
CA GLY A 136 -1.62 18.50 -11.89
C GLY A 136 -0.80 19.77 -12.05
N PHE A 137 0.38 19.83 -11.44
CA PHE A 137 1.31 20.97 -11.60
C PHE A 137 1.81 21.12 -13.04
N ALA A 138 2.09 20.02 -13.74
CA ALA A 138 2.51 20.07 -15.14
C ALA A 138 1.41 20.66 -16.04
N ILE A 139 0.15 20.25 -15.86
CA ILE A 139 -0.99 20.80 -16.62
C ILE A 139 -1.15 22.30 -16.34
N ILE A 140 -1.03 22.73 -15.07
CA ILE A 140 -1.08 24.16 -14.71
C ILE A 140 0.07 24.92 -15.38
N GLY A 141 1.30 24.40 -15.34
CA GLY A 141 2.45 25.02 -15.97
C GLY A 141 2.31 25.16 -17.48
N VAL A 142 1.82 24.12 -18.17
CA VAL A 142 1.59 24.13 -19.62
C VAL A 142 0.48 25.10 -20.01
N THR A 143 -0.63 25.11 -19.29
CA THR A 143 -1.74 26.05 -19.57
C THR A 143 -1.31 27.50 -19.34
N MET A 144 -0.54 27.77 -18.30
CA MET A 144 0.00 29.10 -18.03
C MET A 144 1.01 29.55 -19.09
N TYR A 145 1.86 28.64 -19.58
CA TYR A 145 2.77 28.93 -20.70
C TYR A 145 2.01 29.27 -21.99
N PHE A 146 0.97 28.50 -22.34
CA PHE A 146 0.15 28.77 -23.53
C PHE A 146 -0.55 30.12 -23.48
N LEU A 147 -0.99 30.56 -22.30
CA LEU A 147 -1.63 31.87 -22.13
C LEU A 147 -0.66 33.03 -22.33
N ILE A 148 0.58 32.90 -21.85
CA ILE A 148 1.60 33.94 -22.02
C ILE A 148 2.08 33.98 -23.48
N ALA A 149 2.23 32.83 -24.13
CA ALA A 149 2.73 32.73 -25.49
C ALA A 149 1.71 33.17 -26.57
N ASN A 150 0.40 33.04 -26.32
CA ASN A 150 -0.66 33.23 -27.32
C ASN A 150 -1.46 34.54 -27.11
N SER A 151 -0.76 35.67 -27.04
CA SER A 151 -1.28 37.01 -26.68
C SER A 151 -2.32 37.62 -27.65
N SER A 152 -2.68 36.95 -28.76
CA SER A 152 -3.51 37.54 -29.83
C SER A 152 -5.04 37.39 -29.63
N ASN A 153 -5.52 36.45 -28.81
CA ASN A 153 -6.95 36.19 -28.57
C ASN A 153 -7.35 36.39 -27.09
N GLU A 154 -7.20 37.62 -26.59
CA GLU A 154 -7.29 37.96 -25.16
C GLU A 154 -8.63 37.58 -24.50
N LEU A 155 -9.75 37.64 -25.23
CA LEU A 155 -11.09 37.48 -24.65
C LEU A 155 -11.54 36.02 -24.56
N GLU A 156 -11.32 35.21 -25.60
CA GLU A 156 -11.56 33.76 -25.56
C GLU A 156 -10.66 33.07 -24.54
N ASN A 157 -9.37 33.43 -24.50
CA ASN A 157 -8.43 32.88 -23.54
C ASN A 157 -8.85 33.19 -22.09
N LYS A 158 -9.33 34.40 -21.79
CA LYS A 158 -9.85 34.76 -20.46
C LYS A 158 -11.09 33.96 -20.06
N ILE A 159 -12.02 33.72 -20.99
CA ILE A 159 -13.24 32.93 -20.73
C ILE A 159 -12.90 31.45 -20.50
N ILE A 160 -12.00 30.87 -21.30
CA ILE A 160 -11.54 29.49 -21.14
C ILE A 160 -10.83 29.32 -19.79
N VAL A 161 -9.94 30.24 -19.42
CA VAL A 161 -9.24 30.20 -18.12
C VAL A 161 -10.19 30.37 -16.95
N ALA A 162 -11.14 31.31 -17.04
CA ALA A 162 -12.11 31.52 -15.98
C ALA A 162 -13.03 30.30 -15.79
N SER A 163 -13.49 29.69 -16.87
CA SER A 163 -14.35 28.49 -16.82
C SER A 163 -13.60 27.25 -16.34
N VAL A 164 -12.41 26.98 -16.85
CA VAL A 164 -11.55 25.87 -16.41
C VAL A 164 -11.12 26.06 -14.95
N GLY A 165 -10.79 27.29 -14.56
CA GLY A 165 -10.46 27.64 -13.17
C GLY A 165 -11.64 27.44 -12.22
N ALA A 166 -12.84 27.87 -12.60
CA ALA A 166 -14.05 27.67 -11.81
C ALA A 166 -14.42 26.18 -11.66
N ILE A 167 -14.42 25.43 -12.77
CA ILE A 167 -14.69 23.98 -12.75
C ILE A 167 -13.62 23.25 -11.94
N GLY A 168 -12.35 23.61 -12.13
CA GLY A 168 -11.22 23.04 -11.38
C GLY A 168 -11.33 23.29 -9.89
N ALA A 169 -11.73 24.50 -9.47
CA ALA A 169 -11.92 24.83 -8.05
C ALA A 169 -13.07 24.03 -7.42
N ILE A 170 -14.22 23.92 -8.10
CA ILE A 170 -15.37 23.13 -7.62
C ILE A 170 -14.99 21.65 -7.50
N LEU A 171 -14.36 21.11 -8.54
CA LEU A 171 -13.96 19.70 -8.57
C LEU A 171 -12.87 19.38 -7.54
N SER A 172 -11.90 20.30 -7.36
CA SER A 172 -10.85 20.16 -6.34
C SER A 172 -11.45 20.11 -4.93
N ASN A 173 -12.40 20.99 -4.62
CA ASN A 173 -13.06 21.00 -3.32
C ASN A 173 -13.85 19.70 -3.07
N PHE A 174 -14.56 19.21 -4.10
CA PHE A 174 -15.26 17.93 -4.03
C PHE A 174 -14.29 16.76 -3.77
N ILE A 175 -13.19 16.67 -4.52
CA ILE A 175 -12.16 15.65 -4.33
C ILE A 175 -11.55 15.73 -2.94
N ALA A 176 -11.29 16.93 -2.41
CA ALA A 176 -10.74 17.12 -1.08
C ALA A 176 -11.66 16.56 0.02
N VAL A 177 -12.98 16.82 -0.07
CA VAL A 177 -13.96 16.27 0.88
C VAL A 177 -14.01 14.74 0.82
N ILE A 178 -14.05 14.16 -0.38
CA ILE A 178 -14.03 12.70 -0.57
C ILE A 178 -12.74 12.09 -0.02
N TYR A 179 -11.59 12.72 -0.29
CA TYR A 179 -10.30 12.28 0.22
C TYR A 179 -10.26 12.30 1.74
N LEU A 180 -10.67 13.39 2.38
CA LEU A 180 -10.70 13.49 3.85
C LEU A 180 -11.62 12.45 4.47
N LYS A 181 -12.80 12.22 3.89
CA LYS A 181 -13.73 11.18 4.35
C LYS A 181 -13.12 9.79 4.23
N MET A 182 -12.58 9.45 3.06
CA MET A 182 -11.94 8.16 2.80
C MET A 182 -10.73 7.94 3.72
N HIS A 183 -9.91 8.97 3.91
CA HIS A 183 -8.77 8.94 4.82
C HIS A 183 -9.23 8.69 6.26
N SER A 184 -10.26 9.39 6.72
CA SER A 184 -10.83 9.20 8.07
C SER A 184 -11.40 7.79 8.26
N GLU A 185 -12.10 7.25 7.25
CA GLU A 185 -12.64 5.88 7.30
C GLU A 185 -11.52 4.83 7.32
N ALA A 186 -10.47 5.03 6.53
CA ALA A 186 -9.29 4.17 6.52
C ALA A 186 -8.55 4.18 7.87
N VAL A 187 -8.33 5.36 8.46
CA VAL A 187 -7.71 5.51 9.78
C VAL A 187 -8.56 4.85 10.86
N LYS A 188 -9.89 5.02 10.81
CA LYS A 188 -10.81 4.37 11.76
C LYS A 188 -10.73 2.85 11.66
N SER A 189 -10.81 2.30 10.45
CA SER A 189 -10.70 0.85 10.20
C SER A 189 -9.36 0.29 10.68
N LEU A 190 -8.25 0.99 10.38
CA LEU A 190 -6.92 0.62 10.84
C LEU A 190 -6.81 0.62 12.38
N THR A 191 -7.42 1.61 13.04
CA THR A 191 -7.41 1.72 14.51
C THR A 191 -8.22 0.61 15.15
N GLU A 192 -9.41 0.29 14.62
CA GLU A 192 -10.23 -0.83 15.09
C GLU A 192 -9.49 -2.17 14.92
N PHE A 193 -8.85 -2.36 13.76
CA PHE A 193 -8.02 -3.53 13.50
C PHE A 193 -6.83 -3.62 14.46
N HIS A 194 -6.13 -2.50 14.69
CA HIS A 194 -5.01 -2.45 15.64
C HIS A 194 -5.45 -2.77 17.08
N ASN A 195 -6.61 -2.27 17.51
CA ASN A 195 -7.14 -2.59 18.84
C ASN A 195 -7.53 -4.06 18.96
N ARG A 196 -8.20 -4.63 17.94
CA ARG A 196 -8.48 -6.08 17.89
C ARG A 196 -7.19 -6.90 17.89
N PHE A 197 -6.17 -6.46 17.16
CA PHE A 197 -4.86 -7.09 17.16
C PHE A 197 -4.25 -7.15 18.55
N VAL A 198 -4.08 -5.99 19.19
CA VAL A 198 -3.39 -5.89 20.48
C VAL A 198 -4.06 -6.83 21.49
N ASN A 199 -5.39 -6.85 21.51
CA ASN A 199 -6.16 -7.74 22.40
C ASN A 199 -5.92 -9.22 22.09
N THR A 200 -6.03 -9.65 20.84
CA THR A 200 -5.83 -11.06 20.46
C THR A 200 -4.37 -11.50 20.63
N HIS A 201 -3.41 -10.61 20.38
CA HIS A 201 -1.99 -10.87 20.61
C HIS A 201 -1.69 -11.06 22.09
N HIS A 202 -2.21 -10.18 22.96
CA HIS A 202 -2.10 -10.34 24.40
C HIS A 202 -2.77 -11.62 24.90
N PHE A 203 -3.88 -12.04 24.30
CA PHE A 203 -4.51 -13.32 24.62
C PHE A 203 -3.60 -14.52 24.32
N TYR A 204 -3.09 -14.64 23.09
CA TYR A 204 -2.21 -15.75 22.73
C TYR A 204 -0.90 -15.73 23.52
N PHE A 205 -0.36 -14.54 23.79
CA PHE A 205 0.83 -14.41 24.64
C PHE A 205 0.53 -14.85 26.08
N SER A 206 -0.61 -14.46 26.64
CA SER A 206 -1.02 -14.88 27.98
C SER A 206 -1.23 -16.39 28.05
N ASN A 207 -1.85 -17.00 27.04
CA ASN A 207 -1.99 -18.46 26.93
C ASN A 207 -0.61 -19.17 26.93
N PHE A 208 0.39 -18.59 26.26
CA PHE A 208 1.77 -19.08 26.30
C PHE A 208 2.46 -18.87 27.65
N LEU A 209 2.13 -17.82 28.41
CA LEU A 209 2.67 -17.65 29.76
C LEU A 209 2.02 -18.64 30.75
N LEU A 210 0.70 -18.84 30.64
CA LEU A 210 -0.06 -19.76 31.46
C LEU A 210 0.38 -21.21 31.27
N SER A 211 0.73 -21.60 30.03
CA SER A 211 1.22 -22.94 29.72
C SER A 211 2.54 -23.30 30.40
N LYS A 212 3.35 -22.31 30.79
CA LYS A 212 4.58 -22.48 31.56
C LYS A 212 4.36 -22.68 33.05
N ILE A 213 3.14 -22.46 33.55
CA ILE A 213 2.80 -22.70 34.96
C ILE A 213 2.72 -24.20 35.19
N GLN A 214 3.66 -24.73 35.96
CA GLN A 214 3.76 -26.16 36.27
C GLN A 214 2.62 -26.66 37.16
N ASN A 215 2.16 -25.82 38.10
CA ASN A 215 1.04 -26.17 38.99
C ASN A 215 -0.30 -26.01 38.25
N GLU A 216 -1.02 -27.12 38.13
CA GLU A 216 -2.26 -27.21 37.36
C GLU A 216 -3.40 -26.36 37.94
N ASP A 217 -3.61 -26.40 39.26
CA ASP A 217 -4.66 -25.61 39.92
C ASP A 217 -4.43 -24.10 39.74
N LYS A 218 -3.18 -23.65 39.94
CA LYS A 218 -2.80 -22.23 39.73
C LYS A 218 -2.90 -21.80 38.27
N ARG A 219 -2.69 -22.73 37.34
CA ARG A 219 -2.81 -22.47 35.90
C ARG A 219 -4.29 -22.29 35.52
N GLU A 220 -5.17 -23.15 36.03
CA GLU A 220 -6.61 -23.08 35.81
C GLU A 220 -7.20 -21.78 36.39
N ASP A 221 -6.83 -21.42 37.62
CA ASP A 221 -7.24 -20.16 38.26
C ASP A 221 -6.85 -18.94 37.41
N ALA A 222 -5.63 -18.94 36.86
CA ALA A 222 -5.13 -17.87 36.03
C ALA A 222 -5.78 -17.85 34.62
N PHE A 223 -6.21 -19.00 34.09
CA PHE A 223 -7.07 -19.07 32.89
C PHE A 223 -8.45 -18.44 33.14
N ILE A 224 -9.06 -18.72 34.30
CA ILE A 224 -10.34 -18.13 34.69
C ILE A 224 -10.19 -16.60 34.81
N GLU A 225 -9.13 -16.12 35.45
CA GLU A 225 -8.86 -14.68 35.56
C GLU A 225 -8.64 -14.02 34.19
N LEU A 226 -7.92 -14.69 33.28
CA LEU A 226 -7.73 -14.22 31.91
C LEU A 226 -9.07 -14.12 31.16
N ALA A 227 -9.91 -15.16 31.23
CA ALA A 227 -11.21 -15.20 30.57
C ALA A 227 -12.17 -14.12 31.10
N LEU A 228 -12.11 -13.85 32.40
CA LEU A 228 -12.88 -12.79 33.05
C LEU A 228 -12.43 -11.40 32.57
N LYS A 229 -11.12 -11.13 32.55
CA LYS A 229 -10.56 -9.85 32.06
C LYS A 229 -10.86 -9.59 30.59
N ILE A 230 -10.79 -10.61 29.73
CA ILE A 230 -11.05 -10.45 28.28
C ILE A 230 -12.53 -10.17 27.99
N ASN A 231 -13.45 -10.79 28.75
CA ASN A 231 -14.87 -10.55 28.61
C ASN A 231 -15.36 -9.30 29.35
N GLY A 232 -14.47 -8.54 30.00
CA GLY A 232 -14.83 -7.36 30.79
C GLY A 232 -15.63 -7.68 32.06
N ILE A 233 -15.57 -8.93 32.54
CA ILE A 233 -16.25 -9.39 33.75
C ILE A 233 -15.24 -9.28 34.90
N SER A 234 -15.52 -8.43 35.89
CA SER A 234 -14.66 -8.33 37.08
C SER A 234 -14.64 -9.66 37.83
N PRO A 235 -13.48 -10.13 38.33
CA PRO A 235 -13.45 -11.33 39.16
C PRO A 235 -14.34 -11.12 40.39
N LYS A 236 -15.26 -12.05 40.63
CA LYS A 236 -15.92 -12.13 41.94
C LYS A 236 -14.83 -12.40 42.97
N ALA A 237 -14.72 -11.52 43.95
CA ALA A 237 -13.86 -11.73 45.11
C ALA A 237 -14.14 -13.13 45.70
N PRO A 238 -13.10 -13.88 46.11
CA PRO A 238 -13.29 -15.20 46.69
C PRO A 238 -14.20 -15.07 47.92
N ALA A 239 -15.20 -15.94 48.01
CA ALA A 239 -16.04 -16.05 49.18
C ALA A 239 -15.13 -16.30 50.39
N GLN A 240 -15.01 -15.30 51.25
CA GLN A 240 -14.41 -15.48 52.57
C GLN A 240 -15.19 -16.57 53.29
N GLY A 241 -14.43 -17.51 53.84
CA GLY A 241 -14.90 -18.81 54.29
C GLY A 241 -16.07 -18.78 55.25
N GLU A 242 -16.76 -19.92 55.25
CA GLU A 242 -17.48 -20.44 56.39
C GLU A 242 -16.58 -20.38 57.63
N GLU A 243 -16.68 -19.31 58.42
CA GLU A 243 -16.32 -19.37 59.83
C GLU A 243 -17.53 -19.94 60.58
N SER A 244 -17.37 -21.20 60.95
CA SER A 244 -18.10 -21.88 62.00
C SER A 244 -18.39 -20.98 63.20
N LYS A 245 -19.66 -20.88 63.59
CA LYS A 245 -20.11 -20.94 64.99
C LYS A 245 -21.58 -21.32 65.07
#